data_AF-A0A1F6HNL1-F1
#
_entry.id   AF-A0A1F6HNL1-F1
#
_cell.length_a   1.000
_cell.length_b   1.000
_cell.length_c   1.000
_cell.angle_alpha   90.00
_cell.angle_beta   90.00
_cell.angle_gamma   90.00
#
_symmetry.space_group_name_H-M   'P 1'
#
loop_
_entity.id
_entity.type
_entity.pdbx_description
1 polymer ?
#
loop_
_entity_poly.entity_id
_entity_poly.type
_entity_poly.pdbx_seq_one_letter_code
_entity_poly.pdbx_strand_id
1 'polypeptide(L)'
;MSSKEVIIGIKSEAKKQPLTSSQTSMLNVLSYCHLLRLIDDSARSYSLWKVSKSDSRTDAADQEEIKIRAKTALEDLCDAHNNHSFEAFKKDWGDETETYQGLYDRISEKNSAEESAISERVSKFRIVDKLKTAFSVSKMIPHLSEEQRSRLFQMAGYDEKEALDICKKLAISMGFTVVEYGAFFVGTYSAAGLAAASPFFEEVNDTTRNIIALSYAAKYSGAILNTLQSVRLLKEKSINNSPNIVTTGTYYLLDKFLHNRERIRDLGTVAATLAEPVLQDIFWTSTFVFPAVGSSIVTARNVSGAGLNLAESGIKEVWLRVQKAKTKTDSPK
;
A
#
# COMPACT_ATOMS: atom_id res chain seq x y z
N MET A 1 41.52 -3.05 -11.35
CA MET A 1 40.09 -2.78 -11.59
C MET A 1 39.48 -3.94 -12.36
N SER A 2 38.52 -4.64 -11.77
CA SER A 2 37.26 -5.04 -12.43
C SER A 2 36.37 -5.71 -11.38
N SER A 3 35.29 -4.99 -11.05
CA SER A 3 34.23 -5.35 -10.11
C SER A 3 33.42 -6.52 -10.67
N LYS A 4 33.26 -7.58 -9.87
CA LYS A 4 32.16 -8.54 -10.03
C LYS A 4 31.31 -8.46 -8.79
N GLU A 5 30.12 -7.90 -8.99
CA GLU A 5 28.98 -7.96 -8.08
C GLU A 5 28.75 -9.40 -7.66
N VAL A 6 28.88 -9.67 -6.37
CA VAL A 6 28.41 -10.92 -5.76
C VAL A 6 26.94 -10.68 -5.40
N ILE A 7 26.08 -10.83 -6.38
CA ILE A 7 24.66 -11.11 -6.13
C ILE A 7 24.60 -12.57 -5.69
N ILE A 8 24.07 -12.81 -4.49
CA ILE A 8 23.94 -14.12 -3.85
C ILE A 8 23.35 -15.12 -4.86
N GLY A 9 24.13 -16.16 -5.16
CA GLY A 9 23.92 -17.08 -6.26
C GLY A 9 22.77 -18.06 -6.02
N ILE A 10 21.73 -17.93 -6.83
CA ILE A 10 20.75 -18.99 -7.12
C ILE A 10 21.46 -20.06 -7.95
N LYS A 11 21.77 -21.22 -7.37
CA LYS A 11 21.98 -22.47 -8.12
C LYS A 11 20.85 -23.43 -7.79
N SER A 12 19.85 -23.52 -8.66
CA SER A 12 19.03 -24.73 -8.81
C SER A 12 18.94 -25.09 -10.28
N GLU A 13 19.67 -26.13 -10.68
CA GLU A 13 19.60 -26.76 -12.01
C GLU A 13 18.32 -27.58 -12.14
N ALA A 14 17.29 -26.94 -12.67
CA ALA A 14 16.34 -27.57 -13.57
C ALA A 14 16.19 -26.57 -14.73
N LYS A 15 16.03 -27.03 -15.99
CA LYS A 15 15.71 -26.14 -17.12
C LYS A 15 14.32 -25.49 -16.90
N LYS A 16 14.24 -24.55 -15.96
CA LYS A 16 13.14 -23.62 -15.76
C LYS A 16 13.25 -22.64 -16.92
N GLN A 17 12.18 -22.49 -17.69
CA GLN A 17 12.10 -21.39 -18.64
C GLN A 17 12.45 -20.09 -17.89
N PRO A 18 13.27 -19.22 -18.48
CA PRO A 18 13.61 -17.95 -17.85
C PRO A 18 12.33 -17.19 -17.52
N LEU A 19 12.24 -16.65 -16.30
CA LEU A 19 11.09 -15.85 -15.88
C LEU A 19 10.89 -14.67 -16.84
N THR A 20 9.65 -14.36 -17.16
CA THR A 20 9.31 -13.13 -17.90
C THR A 20 9.66 -11.91 -17.06
N SER A 21 9.86 -10.74 -17.70
CA SER A 21 10.13 -9.48 -16.97
C SER A 21 9.10 -9.19 -15.87
N SER A 22 7.82 -9.41 -16.17
CA SER A 22 6.73 -9.29 -15.19
C SER A 22 6.90 -10.25 -14.00
N GLN A 23 7.30 -11.50 -14.24
CA GLN A 23 7.52 -12.48 -13.17
C GLN A 23 8.75 -12.10 -12.35
N THR A 24 9.82 -11.64 -12.97
CA THR A 24 11.01 -11.15 -12.28
C THR A 24 10.68 -9.95 -11.38
N SER A 25 9.95 -8.95 -11.89
CA SER A 25 9.47 -7.82 -11.08
C SER A 25 8.65 -8.27 -9.87
N MET A 26 7.75 -9.25 -10.06
CA MET A 26 6.92 -9.77 -8.98
C MET A 26 7.72 -10.55 -7.94
N LEU A 27 8.67 -11.38 -8.38
CA LEU A 27 9.57 -12.11 -7.50
C LEU A 27 10.36 -11.14 -6.62
N ASN A 28 10.98 -10.13 -7.23
CA ASN A 28 11.81 -9.15 -6.51
C ASN A 28 10.96 -8.35 -5.51
N VAL A 29 9.78 -7.86 -5.92
CA VAL A 29 8.87 -7.13 -5.03
C VAL A 29 8.40 -8.01 -3.87
N LEU A 30 7.98 -9.25 -4.14
CA LEU A 30 7.49 -10.15 -3.08
C LEU A 30 8.60 -10.55 -2.11
N SER A 31 9.80 -10.81 -2.60
CA SER A 31 10.96 -11.16 -1.77
C SER A 31 11.34 -9.98 -0.88
N TYR A 32 11.38 -8.77 -1.44
CA TYR A 32 11.63 -7.56 -0.67
C TYR A 32 10.55 -7.29 0.39
N CYS A 33 9.27 -7.40 0.03
CA CYS A 33 8.19 -7.26 1.01
C CYS A 33 8.23 -8.36 2.10
N HIS A 34 8.67 -9.57 1.77
CA HIS A 34 8.84 -10.64 2.74
C HIS A 34 9.98 -10.33 3.71
N LEU A 35 11.14 -9.88 3.18
CA LEU A 35 12.27 -9.45 4.00
C LEU A 35 11.86 -8.35 5.00
N LEU A 36 11.14 -7.32 4.54
CA LEU A 36 10.66 -6.25 5.43
C LEU A 36 9.75 -6.79 6.55
N ARG A 37 8.93 -7.80 6.28
CA ARG A 37 8.09 -8.45 7.31
C ARG A 37 8.92 -9.25 8.29
N LEU A 38 9.90 -10.02 7.82
CA LEU A 38 10.80 -10.77 8.69
C LEU A 38 11.61 -9.85 9.61
N ILE A 39 12.04 -8.69 9.10
CA ILE A 39 12.71 -7.65 9.89
C ILE A 39 11.75 -7.13 10.97
N ASP A 40 10.54 -6.73 10.61
CA ASP A 40 9.56 -6.18 11.56
C ASP A 40 9.15 -7.21 12.64
N ASP A 41 8.92 -8.47 12.24
CA ASP A 41 8.60 -9.58 13.14
C ASP A 41 9.76 -9.90 14.09
N SER A 42 11.00 -9.86 13.60
CA SER A 42 12.19 -10.10 14.40
C SER A 42 12.43 -8.97 15.39
N ALA A 43 12.29 -7.72 14.96
CA ALA A 43 12.39 -6.54 15.83
C ALA A 43 11.31 -6.55 16.91
N ARG A 44 10.06 -6.91 16.57
CA ARG A 44 8.97 -7.05 17.53
C ARG A 44 9.21 -8.18 18.53
N SER A 45 9.69 -9.34 18.06
CA SER A 45 9.99 -10.48 18.94
C SER A 45 11.14 -10.14 19.89
N TYR A 46 12.15 -9.43 19.39
CA TYR A 46 13.26 -8.94 20.20
C TYR A 46 12.81 -7.92 21.24
N SER A 47 11.96 -6.95 20.89
CA SER A 47 11.47 -5.96 21.85
C SER A 47 10.65 -6.59 22.96
N LEU A 48 9.76 -7.54 22.62
CA LEU A 48 9.01 -8.32 23.61
C LEU A 48 9.94 -9.12 24.54
N TRP A 49 10.96 -9.77 23.98
CA TRP A 49 11.93 -10.52 24.77
C TRP A 49 12.74 -9.62 25.71
N LYS A 50 13.24 -8.48 25.22
CA LYS A 50 13.99 -7.49 26.03
C LYS A 50 13.15 -6.96 27.19
N VAL A 51 11.90 -6.58 26.92
CA VAL A 51 10.94 -6.14 27.96
C VAL A 51 10.72 -7.25 28.98
N SER A 52 10.53 -8.50 28.55
CA SER A 52 10.34 -9.64 29.47
C SER A 52 11.54 -9.95 30.37
N LYS A 53 12.72 -9.43 30.01
CA LYS A 53 13.97 -9.57 30.77
C LYS A 53 14.31 -8.37 31.63
N SER A 54 13.57 -7.27 31.50
CA SER A 54 13.71 -6.11 32.37
C SER A 54 12.91 -6.32 33.65
N ASP A 55 13.52 -6.09 34.81
CA ASP A 55 12.85 -6.19 36.11
C ASP A 55 11.84 -5.04 36.36
N SER A 56 11.82 -4.02 35.50
CA SER A 56 10.90 -2.88 35.58
C SER A 56 9.60 -3.13 34.81
N ARG A 57 8.49 -2.54 35.28
CA ARG A 57 7.29 -2.30 34.45
C ARG A 57 7.72 -1.40 33.28
N THR A 58 8.19 -2.00 32.21
CA THR A 58 8.62 -1.29 31.01
C THR A 58 7.35 -0.83 30.31
N ASP A 59 7.20 0.48 30.09
CA ASP A 59 5.98 1.03 29.52
C ASP A 59 5.90 0.68 28.02
N ALA A 60 4.70 0.74 27.45
CA ALA A 60 4.50 0.45 26.02
C ALA A 60 5.33 1.38 25.10
N ALA A 61 5.67 2.58 25.58
CA ALA A 61 6.54 3.53 24.88
C ALA A 61 7.97 2.99 24.74
N ASP A 62 8.53 2.41 25.81
CA ASP A 62 9.88 1.84 25.81
C ASP A 62 9.96 0.61 24.89
N GLN A 63 8.89 -0.21 24.86
CA GLN A 63 8.83 -1.36 23.95
C GLN A 63 8.87 -0.93 22.48
N GLU A 64 8.13 0.12 22.11
CA GLU A 64 8.10 0.61 20.73
C GLU A 64 9.45 1.24 20.35
N GLU A 65 10.11 1.95 21.27
CA GLU A 65 11.46 2.47 21.05
C GLU A 65 12.47 1.34 20.79
N ILE A 66 12.47 0.28 21.61
CA ILE A 66 13.33 -0.89 21.41
C ILE A 66 13.05 -1.56 20.06
N LYS A 67 11.76 -1.69 19.69
CA LYS A 67 11.37 -2.26 18.41
C LYS A 67 11.88 -1.42 17.23
N ILE A 68 11.69 -0.10 17.28
CA ILE A 68 12.17 0.82 16.25
C ILE A 68 13.68 0.72 16.12
N ARG A 69 14.41 0.77 17.24
CA ARG A 69 15.88 0.65 17.26
C ARG A 69 16.35 -0.66 16.65
N ALA A 70 15.76 -1.79 17.04
CA ALA A 70 16.12 -3.10 16.50
C ALA A 70 15.79 -3.22 15.01
N LYS A 71 14.67 -2.64 14.57
CA LYS A 71 14.30 -2.59 13.17
C LYS A 71 15.32 -1.79 12.35
N THR A 72 15.70 -0.60 12.79
CA THR A 72 16.71 0.23 12.13
C THR A 72 18.05 -0.50 12.04
N ALA A 73 18.51 -1.15 13.12
CA ALA A 73 19.75 -1.92 13.11
C ALA A 73 19.72 -3.07 12.08
N LEU A 74 18.60 -3.77 11.96
CA LEU A 74 18.44 -4.85 10.99
C LEU A 74 18.37 -4.33 9.54
N GLU A 75 17.77 -3.17 9.32
CA GLU A 75 17.76 -2.48 8.02
C GLU A 75 19.18 -2.05 7.63
N ASP A 76 19.92 -1.41 8.55
CA ASP A 76 21.32 -1.02 8.34
C ASP A 76 22.23 -2.24 8.05
N LEU A 77 22.00 -3.37 8.72
CA LEU A 77 22.71 -4.62 8.44
C LEU A 77 22.45 -5.16 7.04
N CYS A 78 21.21 -5.07 6.56
CA CYS A 78 20.87 -5.46 5.19
C CYS A 78 21.66 -4.61 4.19
N ASP A 79 21.75 -3.30 4.42
CA ASP A 79 22.47 -2.37 3.54
C ASP A 79 23.99 -2.53 3.63
N ALA A 80 24.53 -2.74 4.83
CA ALA A 80 25.95 -2.97 5.06
C ALA A 80 26.45 -4.27 4.41
N HIS A 81 25.63 -5.33 4.41
CA HIS A 81 25.92 -6.58 3.70
C HIS A 81 25.94 -6.39 2.18
N ASN A 82 25.09 -5.51 1.64
CA ASN A 82 25.04 -5.21 0.20
C ASN A 82 26.18 -4.29 -0.26
N ASN A 83 26.69 -3.42 0.62
CA ASN A 83 27.68 -2.38 0.29
C ASN A 83 29.06 -2.57 0.96
N HIS A 84 29.34 -3.74 1.56
CA HIS A 84 30.59 -4.07 2.25
C HIS A 84 31.02 -3.07 3.34
N SER A 85 30.07 -2.44 4.05
CA SER A 85 30.35 -1.43 5.10
C SER A 85 30.18 -1.93 6.55
N PHE A 86 30.38 -3.23 6.79
CA PHE A 86 30.14 -3.85 8.09
C PHE A 86 30.93 -3.20 9.26
N GLU A 87 32.09 -2.61 9.00
CA GLU A 87 32.86 -1.85 9.99
C GLU A 87 32.18 -0.54 10.41
N ALA A 88 31.42 0.11 9.50
CA ALA A 88 30.60 1.27 9.86
C ALA A 88 29.43 0.83 10.76
N PHE A 89 28.77 -0.29 10.43
CA PHE A 89 27.72 -0.86 11.25
C PHE A 89 28.22 -1.18 12.67
N LYS A 90 29.36 -1.87 12.82
CA LYS A 90 29.95 -2.15 14.14
C LYS A 90 30.22 -0.88 14.95
N LYS A 91 30.67 0.17 14.28
CA LYS A 91 30.96 1.46 14.92
C LYS A 91 29.69 2.12 15.45
N ASP A 92 28.60 2.06 14.68
CA ASP A 92 27.34 2.73 15.02
C ASP A 92 26.52 1.95 16.07
N TRP A 93 26.65 0.61 16.11
CA TRP A 93 25.83 -0.27 16.97
C TRP A 93 26.59 -0.92 18.13
N GLY A 94 27.93 -0.87 18.15
CA GLY A 94 28.76 -1.23 19.29
C GLY A 94 28.49 -2.65 19.83
N ASP A 95 28.26 -2.77 21.13
CA ASP A 95 28.12 -4.05 21.84
C ASP A 95 26.87 -4.85 21.42
N GLU A 96 25.85 -4.22 20.81
CA GLU A 96 24.66 -4.93 20.34
C GLU A 96 24.83 -5.54 18.95
N THR A 97 25.96 -5.29 18.28
CA THR A 97 26.26 -5.78 16.91
C THR A 97 26.10 -7.30 16.81
N GLU A 98 26.65 -8.08 17.73
CA GLU A 98 26.56 -9.55 17.70
C GLU A 98 25.11 -10.02 17.85
N THR A 99 24.30 -9.31 18.64
CA THR A 99 22.88 -9.62 18.84
C THR A 99 22.09 -9.38 17.55
N TYR A 100 22.29 -8.22 16.91
CA TYR A 100 21.61 -7.90 15.65
C TYR A 100 22.10 -8.78 14.50
N GLN A 101 23.38 -9.15 14.46
CA GLN A 101 23.91 -10.09 13.48
C GLN A 101 23.27 -11.48 13.64
N GLY A 102 23.15 -12.00 14.87
CA GLY A 102 22.47 -13.28 15.12
C GLY A 102 20.96 -13.25 14.83
N LEU A 103 20.32 -12.08 14.87
CA LEU A 103 18.94 -11.90 14.38
C LEU A 103 18.90 -11.88 12.84
N TYR A 104 19.84 -11.16 12.21
CA TYR A 104 19.97 -11.08 10.76
C TYR A 104 20.24 -12.46 10.13
N ASP A 105 21.13 -13.26 10.69
CA ASP A 105 21.44 -14.61 10.17
C ASP A 105 20.18 -15.50 10.14
N ARG A 106 19.34 -15.41 11.18
CA ARG A 106 18.04 -16.11 11.24
C ARG A 106 17.05 -15.59 10.22
N ILE A 107 17.05 -14.29 9.95
CA ILE A 107 16.23 -13.68 8.88
C ILE A 107 16.71 -14.19 7.52
N SER A 108 18.03 -14.19 7.28
CA SER A 108 18.65 -14.62 6.02
C SER A 108 18.35 -16.07 5.68
N GLU A 109 18.43 -16.97 6.67
CA GLU A 109 18.07 -18.37 6.51
C GLU A 109 16.59 -18.55 6.12
N LYS A 110 15.67 -17.89 6.85
CA LYS A 110 14.24 -17.93 6.56
C LYS A 110 13.91 -17.32 5.19
N ASN A 111 14.53 -16.20 4.86
CA ASN A 111 14.31 -15.49 3.60
C ASN A 111 14.76 -16.36 2.42
N SER A 112 15.92 -17.02 2.51
CA SER A 112 16.42 -17.90 1.46
C SER A 112 15.48 -19.08 1.15
N ALA A 113 14.87 -19.66 2.20
CA ALA A 113 13.89 -20.73 2.05
C ALA A 113 12.60 -20.24 1.38
N GLU A 114 12.07 -19.08 1.80
CA GLU A 114 10.83 -18.53 1.24
C GLU A 114 11.04 -17.97 -0.17
N GLU A 115 12.19 -17.37 -0.50
CA GLU A 115 12.49 -16.88 -1.86
C GLU A 115 12.41 -18.00 -2.89
N SER A 116 12.88 -19.19 -2.54
CA SER A 116 12.76 -20.39 -3.39
C SER A 116 11.30 -20.77 -3.63
N ALA A 117 10.45 -20.70 -2.60
CA ALA A 117 9.02 -20.96 -2.69
C ALA A 117 8.26 -19.86 -3.48
N ILE A 118 8.60 -18.58 -3.27
CA ILE A 118 8.07 -17.44 -4.02
C ILE A 118 8.41 -17.58 -5.50
N SER A 119 9.66 -17.93 -5.82
CA SER A 119 10.12 -18.14 -7.21
C SER A 119 9.31 -19.22 -7.93
N GLU A 120 9.08 -20.36 -7.27
CA GLU A 120 8.23 -21.40 -7.85
C GLU A 120 6.78 -20.93 -8.04
N ARG A 121 6.22 -20.22 -7.05
CA ARG A 121 4.84 -19.74 -7.09
C ARG A 121 4.61 -18.68 -8.17
N VAL A 122 5.53 -17.72 -8.31
CA VAL A 122 5.46 -16.62 -9.29
C VAL A 122 5.49 -17.15 -10.73
N SER A 123 6.20 -18.25 -10.98
CA SER A 123 6.19 -18.90 -12.30
C SER A 123 4.79 -19.35 -12.75
N LYS A 124 3.88 -19.60 -11.79
CA LYS A 124 2.50 -20.09 -12.00
C LYS A 124 1.42 -19.01 -11.88
N PHE A 125 1.82 -17.76 -11.61
CA PHE A 125 0.87 -16.67 -11.34
C PHE A 125 -0.02 -16.31 -12.53
N ARG A 126 -1.32 -16.27 -12.27
CA ARG A 126 -2.34 -15.74 -13.19
C ARG A 126 -2.53 -14.26 -12.94
N ILE A 127 -3.25 -13.59 -13.84
CA ILE A 127 -3.56 -12.15 -13.75
C ILE A 127 -4.17 -11.79 -12.38
N VAL A 128 -5.10 -12.60 -11.89
CA VAL A 128 -5.74 -12.40 -10.57
C VAL A 128 -4.70 -12.39 -9.45
N ASP A 129 -3.68 -13.25 -9.50
CA ASP A 129 -2.61 -13.29 -8.51
C ASP A 129 -1.73 -12.03 -8.58
N LYS A 130 -1.52 -11.50 -9.79
CA LYS A 130 -0.81 -10.23 -9.99
C LYS A 130 -1.57 -9.05 -9.38
N LEU A 131 -2.88 -9.00 -9.60
CA LEU A 131 -3.75 -7.98 -9.01
C LEU A 131 -3.76 -8.06 -7.48
N LYS A 132 -3.92 -9.27 -6.91
CA LYS A 132 -3.87 -9.50 -5.47
C LYS A 132 -2.52 -9.11 -4.87
N THR A 133 -1.43 -9.39 -5.57
CA THR A 133 -0.08 -9.04 -5.13
C THR A 133 0.08 -7.51 -5.09
N ALA A 134 -0.22 -6.83 -6.19
CA ALA A 134 -0.10 -5.37 -6.25
C ALA A 134 -0.96 -4.69 -5.18
N PHE A 135 -2.19 -5.15 -4.97
CA PHE A 135 -3.05 -4.66 -3.89
C PHE A 135 -2.47 -4.90 -2.49
N SER A 136 -1.96 -6.11 -2.24
CA SER A 136 -1.39 -6.45 -0.93
C SER A 136 -0.14 -5.61 -0.62
N VAL A 137 0.69 -5.36 -1.64
CA VAL A 137 1.89 -4.51 -1.55
C VAL A 137 1.50 -3.04 -1.42
N SER A 138 0.50 -2.57 -2.15
CA SER A 138 0.08 -1.16 -2.10
C SER A 138 -0.43 -0.73 -0.73
N LYS A 139 -0.98 -1.66 0.07
CA LYS A 139 -1.35 -1.41 1.46
C LYS A 139 -0.15 -1.19 2.39
N MET A 140 1.00 -1.75 2.05
CA MET A 140 2.22 -1.56 2.84
C MET A 140 2.84 -0.19 2.58
N ILE A 141 2.71 0.35 1.36
CA ILE A 141 3.34 1.61 0.91
C ILE A 141 3.20 2.78 1.89
N PRO A 142 2.00 3.10 2.45
CA PRO A 142 1.85 4.21 3.38
C PRO A 142 2.71 4.09 4.65
N HIS A 143 3.08 2.87 5.03
CA HIS A 143 3.84 2.56 6.25
C HIS A 143 5.35 2.39 6.02
N LEU A 144 5.79 2.45 4.76
CA LEU A 144 7.21 2.37 4.40
C LEU A 144 7.88 3.76 4.50
N SER A 145 9.16 3.79 4.85
CA SER A 145 10.01 4.98 4.73
C SER A 145 10.19 5.41 3.26
N GLU A 146 10.73 6.59 3.02
CA GLU A 146 11.01 7.04 1.66
C GLU A 146 12.04 6.15 0.94
N GLU A 147 13.11 5.75 1.64
CA GLU A 147 14.12 4.83 1.11
C GLU A 147 13.49 3.47 0.78
N GLN A 148 12.64 2.95 1.67
CA GLN A 148 11.96 1.68 1.47
C GLN A 148 11.00 1.72 0.29
N ARG A 149 10.27 2.82 0.10
CA ARG A 149 9.40 3.03 -1.08
C ARG A 149 10.25 3.08 -2.35
N SER A 150 11.36 3.82 -2.35
CA SER A 150 12.25 3.92 -3.51
C SER A 150 12.78 2.55 -3.89
N ARG A 151 13.29 1.80 -2.91
CA ARG A 151 13.79 0.45 -3.11
C ARG A 151 12.71 -0.50 -3.62
N LEU A 152 11.48 -0.41 -3.10
CA LEU A 152 10.34 -1.20 -3.58
C LEU A 152 10.09 -1.00 -5.09
N PHE A 153 10.10 0.24 -5.58
CA PHE A 153 9.88 0.52 -7.00
C PHE A 153 11.10 0.14 -7.85
N GLN A 154 12.31 0.26 -7.33
CA GLN A 154 13.49 -0.33 -7.99
C GLN A 154 13.36 -1.85 -8.14
N MET A 155 12.88 -2.55 -7.10
CA MET A 155 12.61 -4.00 -7.16
C MET A 155 11.51 -4.35 -8.18
N ALA A 156 10.53 -3.47 -8.38
CA ALA A 156 9.53 -3.61 -9.44
C ALA A 156 10.13 -3.43 -10.85
N GLY A 157 11.35 -2.93 -10.98
CA GLY A 157 12.06 -2.74 -12.24
C GLY A 157 11.98 -1.31 -12.81
N TYR A 158 11.74 -0.31 -11.96
CA TYR A 158 12.00 1.09 -12.27
C TYR A 158 13.47 1.42 -12.05
N ASP A 159 14.04 2.31 -12.85
CA ASP A 159 15.37 2.82 -12.54
C ASP A 159 15.34 3.73 -11.29
N GLU A 160 16.51 4.09 -10.76
CA GLU A 160 16.61 4.89 -9.53
C GLU A 160 15.89 6.25 -9.65
N LYS A 161 15.98 6.91 -10.81
CA LYS A 161 15.35 8.23 -11.02
C LYS A 161 13.84 8.09 -11.12
N GLU A 162 13.36 7.09 -11.84
CA GLU A 162 11.94 6.76 -11.95
C GLU A 162 11.35 6.40 -10.58
N ALA A 163 12.05 5.58 -9.79
CA ALA A 163 11.62 5.18 -8.45
C ALA A 163 11.51 6.38 -7.50
N LEU A 164 12.48 7.29 -7.51
CA LEU A 164 12.44 8.53 -6.71
C LEU A 164 11.29 9.46 -7.15
N ASP A 165 11.05 9.59 -8.45
CA ASP A 165 9.92 10.35 -8.98
C ASP A 165 8.58 9.76 -8.53
N ILE A 166 8.44 8.43 -8.54
CA ILE A 166 7.27 7.74 -7.98
C ILE A 166 7.13 8.00 -6.48
N CYS A 167 8.23 8.01 -5.71
CA CYS A 167 8.18 8.30 -4.27
C CYS A 167 7.68 9.72 -3.97
N LYS A 168 8.14 10.71 -4.74
CA LYS A 168 7.64 12.10 -4.64
C LYS A 168 6.15 12.17 -4.92
N LYS A 169 5.69 11.46 -5.96
CA LYS A 169 4.26 11.37 -6.28
C LYS A 169 3.46 10.76 -5.15
N LEU A 170 3.95 9.67 -4.55
CA LEU A 170 3.32 9.02 -3.41
C LEU A 170 3.25 9.92 -2.17
N ALA A 171 4.30 10.70 -1.89
CA ALA A 171 4.28 11.67 -0.79
C ALA A 171 3.19 12.74 -0.98
N ILE A 172 3.07 13.27 -2.20
CA ILE A 172 1.99 14.21 -2.56
C ILE A 172 0.62 13.52 -2.43
N SER A 173 0.47 12.31 -2.97
CA SER A 173 -0.76 11.52 -2.85
C SER A 173 -1.14 11.25 -1.39
N MET A 174 -0.16 11.01 -0.52
CA MET A 174 -0.37 10.77 0.91
C MET A 174 -0.98 12.00 1.59
N GLY A 175 -0.44 13.19 1.33
CA GLY A 175 -0.98 14.44 1.86
C GLY A 175 -2.44 14.64 1.48
N PHE A 176 -2.78 14.42 0.21
CA PHE A 176 -4.17 14.48 -0.24
C PHE A 176 -5.05 13.39 0.37
N THR A 177 -4.54 12.16 0.47
CA THR A 177 -5.28 11.04 1.07
C THR A 177 -5.67 11.36 2.52
N VAL A 178 -4.75 11.91 3.31
CA VAL A 178 -5.04 12.30 4.71
C VAL A 178 -6.13 13.37 4.78
N VAL A 179 -6.10 14.36 3.87
CA VAL A 179 -7.12 15.41 3.81
C VAL A 179 -8.49 14.85 3.36
N GLU A 180 -8.51 13.99 2.33
CA GLU A 180 -9.72 13.31 1.84
C GLU A 180 -10.35 12.44 2.95
N TYR A 181 -9.55 11.63 3.66
CA TYR A 181 -10.03 10.83 4.79
C TYR A 181 -10.52 11.71 5.94
N GLY A 182 -9.82 12.78 6.28
CA GLY A 182 -10.24 13.73 7.32
C GLY A 182 -11.61 14.36 7.00
N ALA A 183 -11.80 14.82 5.77
CA ALA A 183 -13.08 15.36 5.30
C ALA A 183 -14.19 14.30 5.28
N PHE A 184 -13.87 13.08 4.85
CA PHE A 184 -14.80 11.95 4.85
C PHE A 184 -15.27 11.61 6.28
N PHE A 185 -14.36 11.54 7.24
CA PHE A 185 -14.72 11.26 8.64
C PHE A 185 -15.58 12.38 9.23
N VAL A 186 -15.19 13.65 9.07
CA VAL A 186 -15.98 14.78 9.58
C VAL A 186 -17.37 14.81 8.95
N GLY A 187 -17.46 14.63 7.62
CA GLY A 187 -18.74 14.60 6.91
C GLY A 187 -19.62 13.40 7.29
N THR A 188 -19.02 12.21 7.44
CA THR A 188 -19.72 10.98 7.83
C THR A 188 -20.22 11.04 9.28
N TYR A 189 -19.39 11.48 10.22
CA TYR A 189 -19.81 11.62 11.62
C TYR A 189 -20.83 12.75 11.80
N SER A 190 -20.72 13.84 11.04
CA SER A 190 -21.74 14.90 11.03
C SER A 190 -23.07 14.40 10.47
N ALA A 191 -23.05 13.65 9.35
CA ALA A 191 -24.24 13.05 8.77
C ALA A 191 -24.86 11.97 9.68
N ALA A 192 -24.03 11.17 10.36
CA ALA A 192 -24.47 10.20 11.35
C ALA A 192 -25.06 10.87 12.59
N GLY A 193 -24.49 11.99 13.06
CA GLY A 193 -25.04 12.80 14.14
C GLY A 193 -26.38 13.45 13.78
N LEU A 194 -26.51 13.96 12.54
CA LEU A 194 -27.77 14.47 11.99
C LEU A 194 -28.85 13.39 11.87
N ALA A 195 -28.47 12.18 11.44
CA ALA A 195 -29.38 11.05 11.33
C ALA A 195 -29.71 10.40 12.69
N ALA A 196 -28.81 10.44 13.67
CA ALA A 196 -29.07 10.03 15.06
C ALA A 196 -29.95 11.02 15.83
N ALA A 197 -30.02 12.27 15.38
CA ALA A 197 -30.98 13.28 15.87
C ALA A 197 -32.40 13.11 15.29
N SER A 198 -32.60 12.14 14.38
CA SER A 198 -33.91 11.77 13.83
C SER A 198 -34.59 10.75 14.75
N PRO A 199 -35.89 10.89 15.07
CA PRO A 199 -36.58 9.98 15.98
C PRO A 199 -36.57 8.56 15.40
N PHE A 200 -35.93 7.66 16.14
CA PHE A 200 -35.93 6.22 15.89
C PHE A 200 -37.34 5.68 15.98
N PHE A 201 -37.84 5.03 14.93
CA PHE A 201 -38.61 3.76 14.93
C PHE A 201 -39.01 3.44 13.49
N GLU A 202 -38.26 2.56 12.81
CA GLU A 202 -38.80 1.82 11.67
C GLU A 202 -38.38 0.36 11.76
N GLU A 203 -39.36 -0.54 11.73
CA GLU A 203 -39.12 -1.95 11.43
C GLU A 203 -38.42 -2.06 10.07
N VAL A 204 -37.40 -2.91 9.98
CA VAL A 204 -36.68 -3.16 8.72
C VAL A 204 -37.56 -3.97 7.78
N ASN A 205 -38.46 -3.30 7.08
CA ASN A 205 -39.25 -3.86 5.97
C ASN A 205 -38.42 -3.92 4.68
N ASP A 206 -38.97 -4.57 3.64
CA ASP A 206 -38.27 -4.74 2.36
C ASP A 206 -37.93 -3.42 1.67
N THR A 207 -38.74 -2.38 1.87
CA THR A 207 -38.48 -1.03 1.35
C THR A 207 -37.22 -0.44 1.99
N THR A 208 -37.08 -0.55 3.31
CA THR A 208 -35.90 -0.08 4.04
C THR A 208 -34.64 -0.85 3.62
N ARG A 209 -34.75 -2.17 3.39
CA ARG A 209 -33.64 -2.99 2.87
C ARG A 209 -33.20 -2.53 1.47
N ASN A 210 -34.16 -2.25 0.58
CA ASN A 210 -33.88 -1.76 -0.77
C ASN A 210 -33.22 -0.37 -0.76
N ILE A 211 -33.67 0.54 0.11
CA ILE A 211 -33.04 1.87 0.27
C ILE A 211 -31.59 1.73 0.73
N ILE A 212 -31.33 0.86 1.71
CA ILE A 212 -29.96 0.59 2.18
C ILE A 212 -29.12 0.02 1.02
N ALA A 213 -29.61 -0.98 0.30
CA ALA A 213 -28.90 -1.58 -0.83
C ALA A 213 -28.60 -0.55 -1.93
N LEU A 214 -29.57 0.28 -2.30
CA LEU A 214 -29.40 1.37 -3.28
C LEU A 214 -28.39 2.41 -2.80
N SER A 215 -28.36 2.73 -1.50
CA SER A 215 -27.40 3.67 -0.94
C SER A 215 -25.96 3.14 -1.05
N TYR A 216 -25.73 1.84 -0.81
CA TYR A 216 -24.43 1.22 -1.03
C TYR A 216 -24.04 1.22 -2.51
N ALA A 217 -25.00 0.92 -3.40
CA ALA A 217 -24.77 0.99 -4.84
C ALA A 217 -24.37 2.41 -5.28
N ALA A 218 -25.02 3.46 -4.74
CA ALA A 218 -24.66 4.85 -5.02
C ALA A 218 -23.27 5.20 -4.50
N LYS A 219 -22.93 4.81 -3.25
CA LYS A 219 -21.59 5.01 -2.66
C LYS A 219 -20.51 4.42 -3.54
N TYR A 220 -20.63 3.14 -3.91
CA TYR A 220 -19.60 2.45 -4.70
C TYR A 220 -19.55 2.94 -6.14
N SER A 221 -20.68 3.33 -6.74
CA SER A 221 -20.69 3.93 -8.08
C SER A 221 -19.93 5.26 -8.11
N GLY A 222 -20.13 6.11 -7.09
CA GLY A 222 -19.34 7.34 -6.92
C GLY A 222 -17.85 7.05 -6.76
N ALA A 223 -17.49 6.09 -5.91
CA ALA A 223 -16.10 5.70 -5.67
C ALA A 223 -15.41 5.12 -6.93
N ILE A 224 -16.13 4.34 -7.74
CA ILE A 224 -15.65 3.85 -9.04
C ILE A 224 -15.33 5.03 -9.96
N LEU A 225 -16.26 5.97 -10.12
CA LEU A 225 -16.06 7.15 -10.97
C LEU A 225 -14.86 7.99 -10.51
N ASN A 226 -14.77 8.23 -9.20
CA ASN A 226 -13.66 8.95 -8.59
C ASN A 226 -12.30 8.28 -8.86
N THR A 227 -12.25 6.95 -8.70
CA THR A 227 -11.03 6.16 -8.95
C THR A 227 -10.68 6.12 -10.43
N LEU A 228 -11.66 6.01 -11.33
CA LEU A 228 -11.45 6.11 -12.78
C LEU A 228 -10.85 7.46 -13.17
N GLN A 229 -11.27 8.56 -12.52
CA GLN A 229 -10.66 9.86 -12.74
C GLN A 229 -9.23 9.94 -12.18
N SER A 230 -8.96 9.34 -11.02
CA SER A 230 -7.58 9.20 -10.51
C SER A 230 -6.67 8.44 -11.50
N VAL A 231 -7.15 7.36 -12.11
CA VAL A 231 -6.41 6.64 -13.16
C VAL A 231 -6.21 7.52 -14.40
N ARG A 232 -7.18 8.34 -14.80
CA ARG A 232 -7.02 9.29 -15.91
C ARG A 232 -5.96 10.36 -15.62
N LEU A 233 -5.89 10.88 -14.38
CA LEU A 233 -4.84 11.81 -13.97
C LEU A 233 -3.44 11.18 -14.04
N LEU A 234 -3.30 9.91 -13.63
CA LEU A 234 -2.05 9.15 -13.73
C LEU A 234 -1.60 8.91 -15.17
N LYS A 235 -2.56 8.79 -16.11
CA LYS A 235 -2.27 8.61 -17.54
C LYS A 235 -1.98 9.92 -18.28
N GLU A 236 -2.40 11.06 -17.73
CA GLU A 236 -2.18 12.36 -18.34
C GLU A 236 -0.72 12.80 -18.11
N LYS A 237 0.07 12.91 -19.17
CA LYS A 237 1.53 13.14 -19.06
C LYS A 237 1.88 14.42 -18.31
N SER A 238 1.06 15.46 -18.45
CA SER A 238 1.27 16.74 -17.78
C SER A 238 0.90 16.72 -16.28
N ILE A 239 0.29 15.64 -15.79
CA ILE A 239 -0.14 15.50 -14.39
C ILE A 239 0.60 14.31 -13.74
N ASN A 240 0.47 13.12 -14.32
CA ASN A 240 1.21 11.91 -13.96
C ASN A 240 1.18 11.57 -12.45
N ASN A 241 0.10 11.92 -11.76
CA ASN A 241 -0.10 11.65 -10.33
C ASN A 241 -1.59 11.57 -10.00
N SER A 242 -1.95 10.98 -8.86
CA SER A 242 -3.30 11.01 -8.30
C SER A 242 -3.30 11.46 -6.84
N PRO A 243 -4.40 12.02 -6.30
CA PRO A 243 -4.48 12.39 -4.88
C PRO A 243 -4.71 11.19 -3.93
N ASN A 244 -4.51 9.95 -4.38
CA ASN A 244 -4.73 8.76 -3.58
C ASN A 244 -3.50 7.83 -3.59
N ILE A 245 -2.85 7.65 -2.44
CA ILE A 245 -1.57 6.93 -2.35
C ILE A 245 -1.70 5.46 -2.76
N VAL A 246 -2.80 4.79 -2.39
CA VAL A 246 -3.06 3.39 -2.73
C VAL A 246 -3.27 3.24 -4.24
N THR A 247 -4.00 4.17 -4.86
CA THR A 247 -4.24 4.22 -6.31
C THR A 247 -2.93 4.45 -7.07
N THR A 248 -2.16 5.46 -6.67
CA THR A 248 -0.85 5.77 -7.27
C THR A 248 0.10 4.56 -7.15
N GLY A 249 0.24 3.99 -5.96
CA GLY A 249 1.12 2.85 -5.72
C GLY A 249 0.70 1.60 -6.49
N THR A 250 -0.60 1.27 -6.49
CA THR A 250 -1.12 0.13 -7.25
C THR A 250 -0.91 0.31 -8.76
N TYR A 251 -1.15 1.51 -9.27
CA TYR A 251 -0.99 1.82 -10.70
C TYR A 251 0.44 1.54 -11.16
N TYR A 252 1.45 2.08 -10.47
CA TYR A 252 2.85 1.88 -10.82
C TYR A 252 3.31 0.42 -10.62
N LEU A 253 2.84 -0.28 -9.58
CA LEU A 253 3.15 -1.72 -9.45
C LEU A 253 2.54 -2.54 -10.60
N LEU A 254 1.27 -2.31 -10.92
CA LEU A 254 0.59 -3.02 -12.00
C LEU A 254 1.15 -2.65 -13.38
N ASP A 255 1.69 -1.46 -13.55
CA ASP A 255 2.36 -1.06 -14.79
C ASP A 255 3.56 -1.98 -15.10
N LYS A 256 4.35 -2.38 -14.10
CA LYS A 256 5.41 -3.38 -14.28
C LYS A 256 4.89 -4.83 -14.33
N PHE A 257 3.91 -5.18 -13.49
CA PHE A 257 3.37 -6.56 -13.46
C PHE A 257 2.51 -6.90 -14.69
N LEU A 258 1.98 -5.90 -15.38
CA LEU A 258 1.07 -6.03 -16.53
C LEU A 258 1.52 -5.13 -17.68
N HIS A 259 2.84 -4.99 -17.89
CA HIS A 259 3.52 -4.12 -18.87
C HIS A 259 2.88 -4.00 -20.28
N ASN A 260 2.09 -4.99 -20.72
CA ASN A 260 1.42 -4.98 -22.03
C ASN A 260 -0.12 -5.10 -21.95
N ARG A 261 -0.72 -4.81 -20.80
CA ARG A 261 -2.17 -4.97 -20.56
C ARG A 261 -2.75 -3.75 -19.85
N GLU A 262 -2.62 -2.57 -20.47
CA GLU A 262 -3.08 -1.29 -19.92
C GLU A 262 -4.53 -1.32 -19.42
N ARG A 263 -5.46 -1.92 -20.17
CA ARG A 263 -6.87 -2.03 -19.74
C ARG A 263 -7.03 -2.84 -18.46
N ILE A 264 -6.25 -3.92 -18.31
CA ILE A 264 -6.29 -4.77 -17.11
C ILE A 264 -5.58 -4.09 -15.94
N ARG A 265 -4.49 -3.35 -16.19
CA ARG A 265 -3.84 -2.50 -15.18
C ARG A 265 -4.82 -1.44 -14.66
N ASP A 266 -5.49 -0.72 -15.56
CA ASP A 266 -6.42 0.35 -15.20
C ASP A 266 -7.59 -0.21 -14.37
N LEU A 267 -8.24 -1.29 -14.84
CA LEU A 267 -9.31 -1.96 -14.10
C LEU A 267 -8.82 -2.58 -12.78
N GLY A 268 -7.63 -3.14 -12.78
CA GLY A 268 -6.98 -3.72 -11.61
C GLY A 268 -6.68 -2.68 -10.53
N THR A 269 -6.25 -1.48 -10.95
CA THR A 269 -6.02 -0.33 -10.07
C THR A 269 -7.34 0.11 -9.45
N VAL A 270 -8.40 0.23 -10.25
CA VAL A 270 -9.75 0.57 -9.74
C VAL A 270 -10.23 -0.47 -8.73
N ALA A 271 -10.16 -1.76 -9.07
CA ALA A 271 -10.62 -2.84 -8.20
C ALA A 271 -9.85 -2.90 -6.88
N ALA A 272 -8.53 -2.73 -6.93
CA ALA A 272 -7.66 -2.73 -5.75
C ALA A 272 -7.97 -1.54 -4.83
N THR A 273 -8.09 -0.31 -5.35
CA THR A 273 -8.42 0.87 -4.55
C THR A 273 -9.78 0.72 -3.85
N LEU A 274 -10.75 0.05 -4.47
CA LEU A 274 -12.09 -0.13 -3.92
C LEU A 274 -12.23 -1.33 -2.98
N ALA A 275 -11.34 -2.33 -3.07
CA ALA A 275 -11.45 -3.57 -2.29
C ALA A 275 -11.37 -3.33 -0.77
N GLU A 276 -10.55 -2.37 -0.34
CA GLU A 276 -10.38 -2.08 1.09
C GLU A 276 -11.57 -1.36 1.72
N PRO A 277 -12.12 -0.27 1.15
CA PRO A 277 -13.37 0.31 1.61
C PRO A 277 -14.53 -0.68 1.64
N VAL A 278 -14.62 -1.60 0.67
CA VAL A 278 -15.66 -2.64 0.65
C VAL A 278 -15.48 -3.64 1.80
N LEU A 279 -14.27 -4.15 2.01
CA LEU A 279 -13.99 -5.07 3.12
C LEU A 279 -14.20 -4.38 4.47
N GLN A 280 -13.70 -3.16 4.62
CA GLN A 280 -13.94 -2.35 5.81
C GLN A 280 -15.43 -2.14 6.01
N ASP A 281 -16.20 -1.75 4.99
CA ASP A 281 -17.65 -1.59 5.14
C ASP A 281 -18.33 -2.88 5.59
N ILE A 282 -17.92 -4.06 5.09
CA ILE A 282 -18.43 -5.37 5.54
C ILE A 282 -18.11 -5.63 7.01
N PHE A 283 -16.88 -5.35 7.45
CA PHE A 283 -16.47 -5.53 8.85
C PHE A 283 -17.05 -4.46 9.78
N TRP A 284 -17.10 -3.20 9.37
CA TRP A 284 -17.77 -2.12 10.09
C TRP A 284 -19.27 -2.35 10.13
N THR A 285 -19.89 -2.98 9.12
CA THR A 285 -21.27 -3.45 9.21
C THR A 285 -21.47 -4.57 10.22
N SER A 286 -20.44 -5.12 10.88
CA SER A 286 -20.69 -5.88 12.12
C SER A 286 -21.25 -5.00 13.26
N THR A 287 -21.38 -3.68 13.06
CA THR A 287 -22.33 -2.83 13.81
C THR A 287 -23.81 -3.14 13.53
N PHE A 288 -24.14 -4.15 12.71
CA PHE A 288 -25.42 -4.89 12.77
C PHE A 288 -25.74 -5.41 14.19
N VAL A 289 -24.75 -5.42 15.10
CA VAL A 289 -24.92 -5.75 16.54
C VAL A 289 -25.50 -4.58 17.36
N PHE A 290 -25.66 -3.37 16.80
CA PHE A 290 -26.42 -2.28 17.43
C PHE A 290 -27.68 -1.94 16.60
N PRO A 291 -28.82 -2.61 16.86
CA PRO A 291 -30.13 -2.25 16.30
C PRO A 291 -30.56 -0.79 16.57
N ALA A 292 -29.88 -0.12 17.50
CA ALA A 292 -30.12 1.26 17.90
C ALA A 292 -29.42 2.31 17.04
N VAL A 293 -28.81 1.95 15.89
CA VAL A 293 -28.18 2.91 14.95
C VAL A 293 -28.81 2.68 13.56
N GLY A 294 -29.85 3.45 13.25
CA GLY A 294 -30.88 3.12 12.26
C GLY A 294 -30.45 3.13 10.79
N SER A 295 -31.31 2.57 9.94
CA SER A 295 -31.24 2.56 8.46
C SER A 295 -30.95 3.94 7.85
N SER A 296 -31.46 5.00 8.48
CA SER A 296 -31.24 6.40 8.11
C SER A 296 -29.77 6.83 8.23
N ILE A 297 -29.03 6.36 9.24
CA ILE A 297 -27.62 6.68 9.43
C ILE A 297 -26.77 6.02 8.35
N VAL A 298 -27.06 4.75 8.04
CA VAL A 298 -26.39 4.01 6.97
C VAL A 298 -26.64 4.66 5.61
N THR A 299 -27.90 5.02 5.34
CA THR A 299 -28.30 5.68 4.09
C THR A 299 -27.66 7.05 3.95
N ALA A 300 -27.73 7.90 4.99
CA ALA A 300 -27.13 9.23 5.00
C ALA A 300 -25.62 9.17 4.79
N ARG A 301 -24.90 8.30 5.52
CA ARG A 301 -23.46 8.06 5.32
C ARG A 301 -23.15 7.69 3.88
N ASN A 302 -23.90 6.74 3.32
CA ASN A 302 -23.63 6.22 1.98
C ASN A 302 -23.92 7.27 0.89
N VAL A 303 -25.00 8.04 1.03
CA VAL A 303 -25.34 9.15 0.13
C VAL A 303 -24.32 10.28 0.24
N SER A 304 -23.91 10.68 1.45
CA SER A 304 -22.85 11.66 1.66
C SER A 304 -21.51 11.19 1.07
N GLY A 305 -21.16 9.91 1.28
CA GLY A 305 -19.98 9.30 0.67
C GLY A 305 -20.04 9.30 -0.87
N ALA A 306 -21.22 9.04 -1.46
CA ALA A 306 -21.42 9.15 -2.90
C ALA A 306 -21.21 10.60 -3.38
N GLY A 307 -21.80 11.58 -2.68
CA GLY A 307 -21.67 13.00 -2.99
C GLY A 307 -20.22 13.49 -2.95
N LEU A 308 -19.46 13.11 -1.91
CA LEU A 308 -18.05 13.43 -1.80
C LEU A 308 -17.23 12.86 -2.96
N ASN A 309 -17.41 11.57 -3.27
CA ASN A 309 -16.71 10.94 -4.38
C ASN A 309 -17.04 11.58 -5.74
N LEU A 310 -18.30 11.99 -5.95
CA LEU A 310 -18.71 12.71 -7.16
C LEU A 310 -18.10 14.11 -7.22
N ALA A 311 -18.03 14.83 -6.10
CA ALA A 311 -17.39 16.14 -6.02
C ALA A 311 -15.89 16.05 -6.33
N GLU A 312 -15.18 15.11 -5.69
CA GLU A 312 -13.76 14.84 -5.97
C GLU A 312 -13.53 14.44 -7.43
N SER A 313 -14.37 13.56 -7.97
CA SER A 313 -14.36 13.21 -9.40
C SER A 313 -14.53 14.44 -10.29
N GLY A 314 -15.42 15.37 -9.93
CA GLY A 314 -15.63 16.63 -10.64
C GLY A 314 -14.40 17.55 -10.60
N ILE A 315 -13.76 17.69 -9.44
CA ILE A 315 -12.53 18.47 -9.29
C ILE A 315 -11.41 17.89 -10.16
N LYS A 316 -11.24 16.56 -10.16
CA LYS A 316 -10.24 15.86 -10.99
C LYS A 316 -10.48 16.09 -12.49
N GLU A 317 -11.74 16.05 -12.92
CA GLU A 317 -12.13 16.34 -14.31
C GLU A 317 -11.83 17.80 -14.70
N VAL A 318 -12.10 18.77 -13.83
CA VAL A 318 -11.75 20.18 -14.06
C VAL A 318 -10.24 20.33 -14.19
N TRP A 319 -9.46 19.72 -13.30
CA TRP A 319 -8.00 19.77 -13.34
C TRP A 319 -7.45 19.19 -14.65
N LEU A 320 -7.97 18.02 -15.10
CA LEU A 320 -7.62 17.43 -16.40
C LEU A 320 -7.86 18.41 -17.55
N ARG A 321 -9.01 19.09 -17.58
CA ARG A 321 -9.35 20.05 -18.64
C ARG A 321 -8.42 21.25 -18.65
N VAL A 322 -8.13 21.82 -17.48
CA VAL A 322 -7.23 22.97 -17.35
C VAL A 322 -5.82 22.63 -17.84
N GLN A 323 -5.29 21.46 -17.48
CA GLN A 323 -3.94 21.06 -17.91
C GLN A 323 -3.85 20.75 -19.41
N LYS A 324 -4.89 20.12 -19.97
CA LYS A 324 -5.01 19.93 -21.42
C LYS A 324 -5.14 21.24 -22.20
N ALA A 325 -5.77 22.26 -21.61
CA ALA A 325 -5.86 23.57 -22.24
C ALA A 325 -4.49 24.27 -22.26
N LYS A 326 -3.73 24.24 -21.16
CA LYS A 326 -2.40 24.83 -21.05
C LYS A 326 -1.38 24.19 -22.02
N THR A 327 -1.36 22.86 -22.09
CA THR A 327 -0.46 22.15 -23.01
C THR A 327 -0.74 22.45 -24.49
N LYS A 328 -2.00 22.74 -24.85
CA LYS A 328 -2.37 23.18 -26.21
C LYS A 328 -1.95 24.61 -26.53
N THR A 329 -1.93 25.51 -25.55
CA THR A 329 -1.47 26.90 -25.75
C THR A 329 0.05 27.01 -25.80
N ASP A 330 0.77 26.09 -25.16
CA ASP A 330 2.23 26.13 -25.04
C ASP A 330 2.96 25.30 -26.12
N SER A 331 2.22 24.63 -27.01
CA SER A 331 2.80 23.94 -28.18
C SER A 331 3.00 24.94 -29.32
N PRO A 332 4.25 25.25 -29.74
CA PRO A 332 4.47 26.16 -30.86
C PRO A 332 3.90 25.55 -32.15
N LYS A 333 3.25 26.38 -32.96
CA LYS A 333 2.79 26.03 -34.31
C LYS A 333 3.96 25.82 -35.26
#